data_AF-A0A645I546-F1
#
_entry.id   AF-A0A645I546-F1
#
_cell.length_a   1.000
_cell.length_b   1.000
_cell.length_c   1.000
_cell.angle_alpha   90.00
_cell.angle_beta   90.00
_cell.angle_gamma   90.00
#
_symmetry.space_group_name_H-M   'P 1'
#
loop_
_entity.id
_entity.type
_entity.pdbx_description
1 polymer ?
#
loop_
_entity_poly.entity_id
_entity_poly.type
_entity_poly.pdbx_seq_one_letter_code
_entity_poly.pdbx_strand_id
1 'polypeptide(L)'
;MIPNRELWNNQIATLRVFKYLVAAKVLTDFEVTSVYRDLSLNQCAGGANSSRHLFNSAIDFRIGPEVPQAEDYAFIENSKFKLCQFWVQYGQSLNMGLGLYASGQIHIDTQGYRTWGPDHSRHSSMCNF
;
A
#
# COMPACT_ATOMS: atom_id res chain seq x y z
N MET A 1 -14.48 9.76 -6.08
CA MET A 1 -14.29 11.23 -5.94
C MET A 1 -12.97 11.61 -6.56
N ILE A 2 -12.86 12.85 -7.05
CA ILE A 2 -11.62 13.37 -7.64
C ILE A 2 -11.01 14.35 -6.64
N PRO A 3 -9.72 14.23 -6.27
CA PRO A 3 -9.08 15.17 -5.36
C PRO A 3 -9.03 16.58 -5.94
N ASN A 4 -8.97 17.60 -5.07
CA ASN A 4 -8.65 18.95 -5.49
C ASN A 4 -7.29 18.98 -6.22
N ARG A 5 -7.17 19.85 -7.22
CA ARG A 5 -5.99 19.93 -8.10
C ARG A 5 -4.67 20.11 -7.34
N GLU A 6 -4.71 20.81 -6.21
CA GLU A 6 -3.56 21.01 -5.33
C GLU A 6 -2.95 19.70 -4.80
N LEU A 7 -3.75 18.63 -4.69
CA LEU A 7 -3.31 17.33 -4.20
C LEU A 7 -2.83 16.40 -5.32
N TRP A 8 -2.98 16.75 -6.60
CA TRP A 8 -2.67 15.84 -7.70
C TRP A 8 -1.19 15.47 -7.75
N ASN A 9 -0.32 16.44 -7.47
CA ASN A 9 1.14 16.22 -7.49
C ASN A 9 1.60 15.24 -6.41
N ASN A 10 0.85 15.09 -5.31
CA ASN A 10 1.22 14.20 -4.21
C ASN A 10 1.21 12.72 -4.63
N GLN A 11 0.43 12.36 -5.65
CA GLN A 11 0.27 10.98 -6.10
C GLN A 11 1.44 10.53 -7.00
N ILE A 12 2.19 11.47 -7.59
CA ILE A 12 3.21 11.19 -8.60
C ILE A 12 4.30 10.26 -8.05
N ALA A 13 4.76 10.50 -6.83
CA ALA A 13 5.79 9.67 -6.21
C ALA A 13 5.28 8.24 -5.97
N THR A 14 4.07 8.06 -5.43
CA THR A 14 3.45 6.75 -5.22
C THR A 14 3.23 5.99 -6.53
N LEU A 15 2.79 6.67 -7.60
CA LEU A 15 2.66 6.07 -8.94
C LEU A 15 4.01 5.64 -9.53
N ARG A 16 5.10 6.38 -9.26
CA ARG A 16 6.46 5.97 -9.67
C ARG A 16 6.90 4.73 -8.92
N VAL A 17 6.62 4.62 -7.62
CA VAL A 17 6.87 3.38 -6.85
C VAL A 17 6.12 2.21 -7.48
N PHE A 18 4.83 2.35 -7.76
CA PHE A 18 4.04 1.31 -8.45
C PHE A 18 4.63 0.92 -9.80
N LYS A 19 5.04 1.90 -10.61
CA LYS A 19 5.71 1.65 -11.89
C LYS A 19 6.98 0.80 -11.70
N TYR A 20 7.79 1.08 -10.67
CA TYR A 20 8.98 0.28 -10.37
C TYR A 20 8.65 -1.12 -9.88
N LEU A 21 7.65 -1.28 -9.01
CA LEU A 21 7.21 -2.59 -8.53
C LEU A 21 6.76 -3.51 -9.67
N VAL A 22 6.01 -2.96 -10.64
CA VAL A 22 5.56 -3.70 -11.83
C VAL A 22 6.75 -4.01 -12.74
N ALA A 23 7.60 -3.02 -13.03
CA ALA A 23 8.78 -3.21 -13.90
C ALA A 23 9.76 -4.25 -13.34
N ALA A 24 9.94 -4.29 -12.02
CA ALA A 24 10.79 -5.26 -11.33
C ALA A 24 10.11 -6.62 -11.09
N LYS A 25 8.87 -6.82 -11.56
CA LYS A 25 8.06 -8.04 -11.33
C LYS A 25 7.88 -8.39 -9.85
N VAL A 26 7.88 -7.37 -8.98
CA VAL A 26 7.50 -7.50 -7.57
C VAL A 26 5.98 -7.66 -7.47
N LEU A 27 5.24 -6.87 -8.25
CA LEU A 27 3.79 -6.99 -8.42
C LEU A 27 3.51 -7.46 -9.85
N THR A 28 2.76 -8.56 -9.98
CA THR A 28 2.44 -9.18 -11.28
C THR A 28 0.97 -9.50 -11.45
N ASP A 29 0.26 -9.80 -10.36
CA ASP A 29 -1.18 -9.95 -10.31
C ASP A 29 -1.71 -9.21 -9.07
N PHE A 30 -2.35 -8.08 -9.32
CA PHE A 30 -2.85 -7.18 -8.28
C PHE A 30 -4.00 -6.33 -8.79
N GLU A 31 -4.83 -5.87 -7.86
CA GLU A 31 -5.92 -4.94 -8.13
C GLU A 31 -5.86 -3.76 -7.17
N VAL A 32 -5.87 -2.54 -7.73
CA VAL A 32 -5.96 -1.31 -6.94
C VAL A 32 -7.39 -1.13 -6.44
N THR A 33 -7.55 -1.07 -5.12
CA THR A 33 -8.86 -1.02 -4.45
C THR A 33 -9.17 0.37 -3.88
N SER A 34 -8.14 1.18 -3.60
CA SER A 34 -8.35 2.52 -3.04
C SER A 34 -7.21 3.48 -3.35
N VAL A 35 -7.55 4.76 -3.54
CA VAL A 35 -6.61 5.87 -3.77
C VAL A 35 -7.03 7.07 -2.92
N TYR A 36 -7.22 8.26 -3.48
CA TYR A 36 -7.80 9.38 -2.75
C TYR A 36 -9.13 9.05 -2.07
N ARG A 37 -9.25 9.47 -0.80
CA ARG A 37 -10.49 9.50 -0.03
C ARG A 37 -10.70 10.93 0.43
N ASP A 38 -11.90 11.45 0.29
CA ASP A 38 -12.27 12.68 0.99
C ASP A 38 -12.44 12.38 2.49
N LEU A 39 -12.75 13.42 3.29
CA LEU A 39 -12.92 13.25 4.73
C LEU A 39 -14.05 12.27 5.07
N SER A 40 -15.19 12.36 4.37
CA SER A 40 -16.37 11.56 4.65
C SER A 40 -16.14 10.06 4.40
N LEU A 41 -15.54 9.72 3.26
CA LEU A 41 -15.18 8.35 2.91
C LEU A 41 -14.05 7.81 3.79
N ASN A 42 -13.06 8.63 4.13
CA ASN A 42 -11.99 8.19 5.03
C ASN A 42 -12.55 7.81 6.41
N GLN A 43 -13.49 8.60 6.96
CA GLN A 43 -14.17 8.28 8.21
C GLN A 43 -15.05 7.02 8.10
N CYS A 44 -15.83 6.89 7.02
CA CYS A 44 -16.66 5.70 6.78
C CYS A 44 -15.82 4.41 6.72
N ALA A 45 -14.62 4.48 6.14
CA ALA A 45 -13.67 3.37 6.08
C ALA A 45 -12.87 3.13 7.37
N GLY A 46 -13.15 3.87 8.46
CA GLY A 46 -12.38 3.79 9.72
C GLY A 46 -10.94 4.32 9.61
N GLY A 47 -10.66 5.17 8.62
CA GLY A 47 -9.34 5.73 8.37
C GLY A 47 -8.93 6.75 9.44
N ALA A 48 -7.64 6.77 9.77
CA ALA A 48 -7.09 7.75 10.70
C ALA A 48 -7.20 9.18 10.16
N ASN A 49 -7.26 10.17 11.07
CA ASN A 49 -7.25 11.60 10.70
C ASN A 49 -5.96 12.01 9.95
N SER A 50 -4.86 11.28 10.17
CA SER A 50 -3.57 11.47 9.49
C SER A 50 -3.40 10.59 8.26
N SER A 51 -4.48 9.97 7.78
CA SER A 51 -4.48 9.06 6.62
C SER A 51 -3.88 9.71 5.38
N ARG A 52 -3.02 8.98 4.68
CA ARG A 52 -2.37 9.44 3.44
C ARG A 52 -3.32 9.43 2.23
N HIS A 53 -4.46 8.75 2.34
CA HIS A 53 -5.54 8.84 1.35
C HIS A 53 -6.16 10.24 1.28
N LEU A 54 -6.23 10.97 2.41
CA LEU A 54 -6.73 12.36 2.45
C LEU A 54 -5.84 13.32 1.64
N PHE A 55 -4.56 12.97 1.49
CA PHE A 55 -3.56 13.79 0.82
C PHE A 55 -3.27 13.32 -0.61
N ASN A 56 -4.02 12.35 -1.14
CA ASN A 56 -3.81 11.75 -2.45
C ASN A 56 -2.34 11.32 -2.64
N SER A 57 -1.81 10.61 -1.65
CA SER A 57 -0.44 10.08 -1.67
C SER A 57 -0.36 8.59 -1.33
N ALA A 58 -1.51 7.92 -1.22
CA ALA A 58 -1.61 6.52 -0.90
C ALA A 58 -2.36 5.72 -1.97
N ILE A 59 -1.99 4.46 -2.09
CA ILE A 59 -2.69 3.45 -2.88
C ILE A 59 -2.86 2.21 -2.01
N ASP A 60 -4.08 1.73 -1.91
CA ASP A 60 -4.39 0.40 -1.39
C ASP A 60 -4.65 -0.55 -2.55
N PHE A 61 -4.22 -1.80 -2.39
CA PHE A 61 -4.39 -2.84 -3.39
C PHE A 61 -4.45 -4.23 -2.76
N ARG A 62 -4.95 -5.20 -3.51
CA ARG A 62 -4.89 -6.63 -3.19
C ARG A 62 -3.97 -7.36 -4.17
N ILE A 63 -3.36 -8.45 -3.71
CA ILE A 63 -2.58 -9.37 -4.55
C ILE A 63 -3.46 -10.61 -4.79
N GLY A 64 -3.60 -11.01 -6.05
CA GLY A 64 -4.51 -12.10 -6.41
C GLY A 64 -5.99 -11.72 -6.25
N PRO A 65 -6.89 -12.74 -6.20
CA PRO A 65 -8.33 -12.53 -6.18
C PRO A 65 -8.84 -11.96 -4.85
N GLU A 66 -10.04 -11.37 -4.88
CA GLU A 66 -10.73 -10.86 -3.69
C GLU A 66 -10.95 -11.92 -2.61
N VAL A 67 -11.18 -13.17 -3.03
CA VAL A 67 -11.41 -14.32 -2.16
C VAL A 67 -10.38 -15.40 -2.52
N PRO A 68 -9.17 -15.36 -1.92
CA PRO A 68 -8.11 -16.33 -2.19
C PRO A 68 -8.53 -17.76 -1.86
N GLN A 69 -8.22 -18.67 -2.78
CA GLN A 69 -8.28 -20.12 -2.55
C GLN A 69 -6.95 -20.65 -2.02
N ALA A 70 -6.92 -21.92 -1.62
CA ALA A 70 -5.73 -22.55 -1.05
C ALA A 70 -4.50 -22.43 -1.98
N GLU A 71 -4.72 -22.50 -3.29
CA GLU A 71 -3.66 -22.45 -4.30
C GLU A 71 -3.05 -21.03 -4.44
N ASP A 72 -3.78 -19.98 -4.09
CA ASP A 72 -3.35 -18.58 -4.25
C ASP A 72 -2.35 -18.15 -3.17
N TYR A 73 -2.42 -18.75 -1.97
CA TYR A 73 -1.65 -18.29 -0.81
C TYR A 73 -0.14 -18.33 -1.03
N ALA A 74 0.38 -19.34 -1.73
CA ALA A 74 1.79 -19.43 -2.04
C ALA A 74 2.27 -18.24 -2.90
N PHE A 75 1.46 -17.83 -3.87
CA PHE A 75 1.73 -16.66 -4.70
C PHE A 75 1.63 -15.35 -3.92
N ILE A 76 0.58 -15.21 -3.10
CA ILE A 76 0.33 -14.02 -2.27
C ILE A 76 1.48 -13.80 -1.29
N GLU A 77 1.87 -14.83 -0.54
CA GLU A 77 2.95 -14.73 0.45
C GLU A 77 4.32 -14.46 -0.19
N ASN A 78 4.62 -15.09 -1.33
CA ASN A 78 5.83 -14.78 -2.09
C ASN A 78 5.86 -13.33 -2.61
N SER A 79 4.71 -12.80 -3.05
CA SER A 79 4.62 -11.42 -3.51
C SER A 79 4.75 -10.41 -2.37
N LYS A 80 4.16 -10.70 -1.20
CA LYS A 80 4.38 -9.92 0.04
C LYS A 80 5.86 -9.93 0.45
N PHE A 81 6.51 -11.09 0.38
CA PHE A 81 7.94 -11.22 0.68
C PHE A 81 8.79 -10.35 -0.26
N LYS A 82 8.57 -10.43 -1.58
CA LYS A 82 9.28 -9.58 -2.56
C LYS A 82 9.03 -8.09 -2.33
N LEU A 83 7.79 -7.71 -2.01
CA LEU A 83 7.44 -6.33 -1.71
C LEU A 83 8.17 -5.85 -0.45
N CYS A 84 8.29 -6.71 0.55
CA CYS A 84 9.08 -6.41 1.72
C CYS A 84 10.57 -6.20 1.40
N GLN A 85 11.17 -7.09 0.60
CA GLN A 85 12.56 -6.94 0.17
C GLN A 85 12.78 -5.61 -0.59
N PHE A 86 11.84 -5.25 -1.47
CA PHE A 86 11.87 -3.95 -2.16
C PHE A 86 11.84 -2.79 -1.16
N TRP A 87 10.95 -2.84 -0.16
CA TRP A 87 10.84 -1.79 0.85
C TRP A 87 12.10 -1.70 1.73
N VAL A 88 12.69 -2.82 2.14
CA VAL A 88 13.96 -2.82 2.88
C VAL A 88 15.08 -2.19 2.06
N GLN A 89 15.15 -2.50 0.77
CA GLN A 89 16.23 -2.02 -0.10
C GLN A 89 16.06 -0.55 -0.51
N TYR A 90 14.85 -0.11 -0.85
CA TYR A 90 14.60 1.18 -1.48
C TYR A 90 13.71 2.11 -0.66
N GLY A 91 13.00 1.60 0.35
CA GLY A 91 11.93 2.32 1.02
C GLY A 91 12.38 3.61 1.68
N GLN A 92 13.58 3.64 2.28
CA GLN A 92 14.12 4.86 2.87
C GLN A 92 14.35 5.94 1.81
N SER A 93 14.96 5.59 0.67
CA SER A 93 15.22 6.53 -0.44
C SER A 93 13.95 7.04 -1.12
N LEU A 94 12.86 6.26 -1.05
CA LEU A 94 11.56 6.56 -1.65
C LEU A 94 10.58 7.22 -0.66
N ASN A 95 10.97 7.39 0.60
CA ASN A 95 10.09 7.81 1.69
C ASN A 95 8.83 6.94 1.79
N MET A 96 8.98 5.63 1.56
CA MET A 96 7.90 4.70 1.32
C MET A 96 7.30 4.16 2.62
N GLY A 97 6.00 4.38 2.79
CA GLY A 97 5.19 3.68 3.78
C GLY A 97 4.71 2.36 3.19
N LEU A 98 4.76 1.28 3.98
CA LEU A 98 4.26 -0.04 3.61
C LEU A 98 3.36 -0.57 4.73
N GLY A 99 2.15 -1.01 4.40
CA GLY A 99 1.18 -1.47 5.39
C GLY A 99 0.46 -2.72 4.96
N LEU A 100 0.03 -3.52 5.93
CA LEU A 100 -0.85 -4.67 5.73
C LEU A 100 -2.09 -4.52 6.62
N TYR A 101 -3.26 -4.36 6.02
CA TYR A 101 -4.53 -4.37 6.75
C TYR A 101 -4.90 -5.80 7.18
N ALA A 102 -5.71 -5.92 8.24
CA ALA A 102 -6.24 -7.22 8.69
C ALA A 102 -7.07 -7.95 7.62
N SER A 103 -7.62 -7.21 6.65
CA SER A 103 -8.31 -7.75 5.47
C SER A 103 -7.38 -8.41 4.44
N GLY A 104 -6.06 -8.28 4.61
CA GLY A 104 -5.06 -8.73 3.64
C GLY A 104 -4.72 -7.69 2.56
N GLN A 105 -5.44 -6.56 2.50
CA GLN A 105 -5.10 -5.46 1.61
C GLN A 105 -3.77 -4.80 2.01
N ILE A 106 -3.02 -4.35 1.02
CA ILE A 106 -1.71 -3.73 1.18
C ILE A 106 -1.83 -2.24 0.93
N HIS A 107 -1.18 -1.46 1.79
CA HIS A 107 -1.10 0.00 1.71
C HIS A 107 0.30 0.44 1.29
N ILE A 108 0.40 1.35 0.31
CA ILE A 108 1.66 2.04 -0.02
C ILE A 108 1.41 3.55 -0.08
N ASP A 109 2.30 4.32 0.53
CA ASP A 109 2.39 5.77 0.37
C ASP A 109 3.84 6.24 0.24
N THR A 110 4.06 7.51 -0.12
CA THR A 110 5.42 8.10 -0.23
C THR A 110 5.60 9.32 0.67
N GLN A 111 5.00 9.31 1.86
CA GLN A 111 5.08 10.40 2.83
C GLN A 111 5.71 9.99 4.18
N GLY A 112 6.43 8.87 4.23
CA GLY A 112 7.19 8.47 5.42
C GLY A 112 7.74 7.06 5.31
N TYR A 113 9.04 6.87 5.55
CA TYR A 113 9.63 5.53 5.64
C TYR A 113 9.18 4.79 6.92
N ARG A 114 8.18 3.92 6.78
CA ARG A 114 7.59 3.17 7.88
C ARG A 114 6.93 1.89 7.41
N THR A 115 6.79 0.93 8.32
CA THR A 115 6.03 -0.28 8.06
C THR A 115 5.13 -0.64 9.24
N TRP A 116 3.95 -1.19 8.96
CA TRP A 116 2.96 -1.61 9.95
C TRP A 116 2.12 -2.78 9.43
N GLY A 117 1.40 -3.47 10.32
CA GLY A 117 0.56 -4.60 9.94
C GLY A 117 -0.85 -4.59 10.55
N PRO A 118 -1.52 -5.76 10.65
CA PRO A 118 -2.93 -5.85 11.01
C PRO A 118 -3.35 -5.16 12.31
N ASP A 119 -2.44 -5.00 13.28
CA ASP A 119 -2.69 -4.29 14.54
C ASP A 119 -2.29 -2.79 14.51
N HIS A 120 -1.98 -2.27 13.32
CA HIS A 120 -1.48 -0.92 13.06
C HIS A 120 -0.12 -0.58 13.72
N SER A 121 0.61 -1.59 14.20
CA SER A 121 1.95 -1.44 14.76
C SER A 121 3.02 -2.03 13.84
N ARG A 122 4.28 -1.65 14.08
CA ARG A 122 5.44 -2.23 13.40
C ARG A 122 5.60 -3.73 13.72
N HIS A 123 5.12 -4.21 14.87
CA HIS A 123 5.33 -5.60 15.30
C HIS A 123 4.55 -6.60 14.45
N SER A 124 3.38 -6.22 13.95
CA SER A 124 2.56 -7.07 13.06
C SER A 124 2.87 -6.88 11.57
N SER A 125 3.86 -6.03 11.24
CA SER A 125 4.27 -5.75 9.87
C SER A 125 4.70 -7.02 9.13
N MET A 126 4.35 -7.13 7.84
CA MET A 126 4.87 -8.19 6.96
C MET A 126 6.38 -8.10 6.68
N CYS A 127 7.02 -7.04 7.17
CA CYS A 127 8.47 -6.81 7.13
C CYS A 127 9.16 -6.95 8.49
N ASN A 128 8.52 -7.61 9.45
CA ASN A 128 9.13 -7.90 10.73
C ASN A 128 9.79 -9.28 10.67
N PHE A 129 11.10 -9.30 10.37
CA PHE A 129 11.97 -10.48 10.42
C PHE A 129 13.08 -10.25 11.45
#